data_AF-A0A0B7C4E8-F1
#
_entry.id   AF-A0A0B7C4E8-F1
#
_cell.length_a   1.000
_cell.length_b   1.000
_cell.length_c   1.000
_cell.angle_alpha   90.00
_cell.angle_beta   90.00
_cell.angle_gamma   90.00
#
_symmetry.space_group_name_H-M   'P 1'
#
loop_
_entity.id
_entity.type
_entity.pdbx_description
1 polymer ?
#
loop_
_entity_poly.entity_id
_entity_poly.type
_entity_poly.pdbx_seq_one_letter_code
_entity_poly.pdbx_strand_id
1 'polypeptide(L)'
;IESYSCRCREGYTGKWCENSIPYCKEGFNYCANGATCVAKTAGYSCECAPGFTGKNCSENIDDCKSHACLNGASCVDGLDFY
;
A
#
# COMPACT_ATOMS: atom_id res chain seq x y z
N ILE A 1 15.50 -13.17 32.33
CA ILE A 1 15.23 -13.38 30.89
C ILE A 1 13.71 -13.44 30.75
N GLU A 2 13.10 -12.51 30.03
CA GLU A 2 11.64 -12.56 29.83
C GLU A 2 11.29 -13.60 28.76
N SER A 3 10.33 -14.48 29.06
CA SER A 3 10.01 -15.68 28.28
C SER A 3 8.76 -15.54 27.39
N TYR A 4 8.17 -14.35 27.30
CA TYR A 4 6.93 -14.15 26.56
C TYR A 4 6.92 -12.83 25.79
N SER A 5 6.22 -12.84 24.66
CA SER A 5 5.96 -11.69 23.82
C SER A 5 4.50 -11.70 23.37
N CYS A 6 3.90 -10.52 23.25
CA CYS A 6 2.53 -10.38 22.77
C CYS A 6 2.50 -10.30 21.24
N ARG A 7 1.59 -11.05 20.61
CA ARG A 7 1.26 -10.86 19.19
C ARG A 7 0.13 -9.84 19.09
N CYS A 8 0.43 -8.63 18.65
CA CYS A 8 -0.56 -7.56 18.54
C CYS A 8 -1.56 -7.82 17.43
N ARG A 9 -2.82 -7.38 17.66
CA ARG A 9 -3.82 -7.29 16.59
C ARG A 9 -3.42 -6.17 15.63
N GLU A 10 -3.95 -6.21 14.41
CA GLU A 10 -3.82 -5.09 13.47
C GLU A 10 -4.26 -3.79 14.14
N GLY A 11 -3.49 -2.73 13.98
CA GLY A 11 -3.74 -1.44 14.62
C GLY A 11 -3.04 -1.21 15.96
N TYR A 12 -2.31 -2.18 16.51
CA TYR A 12 -1.66 -2.04 17.82
C TYR A 12 -0.16 -2.37 17.79
N THR A 13 0.59 -1.73 18.69
CA THR A 13 2.05 -1.88 18.85
C THR A 13 2.46 -1.71 20.33
N GLY A 14 3.74 -1.94 20.62
CA GLY A 14 4.29 -1.96 21.97
C GLY A 14 4.50 -3.37 22.49
N LYS A 15 5.25 -3.50 23.59
CA LYS A 15 5.58 -4.79 24.21
C LYS A 15 4.33 -5.55 24.65
N TRP A 16 3.28 -4.82 25.03
CA TRP A 16 2.01 -5.33 25.52
C TRP A 16 0.84 -4.99 24.60
N CYS A 17 1.11 -4.51 23.38
CA CYS A 17 0.09 -4.04 22.43
C CYS A 17 -0.79 -2.90 22.97
N GLU A 18 -0.23 -2.09 23.86
CA GLU A 18 -0.93 -1.01 24.56
C GLU A 18 -1.08 0.27 23.71
N ASN A 19 -0.29 0.41 22.66
CA ASN A 19 -0.28 1.60 21.82
C ASN A 19 -1.07 1.35 20.54
N SER A 20 -1.89 2.31 20.13
CA SER A 20 -2.51 2.29 18.79
C SER A 20 -1.50 2.79 17.75
N ILE A 21 -1.48 2.15 16.58
CA ILE A 21 -0.63 2.56 15.45
C ILE A 21 -1.17 3.90 14.91
N PRO A 22 -0.36 4.96 14.87
CA PRO A 22 -0.79 6.26 14.38
C PRO A 22 -0.73 6.30 12.85
N TYR A 23 -1.65 5.59 12.19
CA TYR A 23 -1.72 5.51 10.73
C TYR A 23 -1.66 6.88 10.05
N CYS A 24 -0.93 6.95 8.94
CA CYS A 24 -0.76 8.16 8.13
C CYS A 24 -0.09 9.34 8.86
N LYS A 25 0.67 9.04 9.92
CA LYS A 25 1.61 9.97 10.54
C LYS A 25 3.03 9.71 10.05
N GLU A 26 3.93 10.64 10.35
CA GLU A 26 5.34 10.54 10.01
C GLU A 26 5.92 9.19 10.48
N GLY A 27 6.57 8.45 9.57
CA GLY A 27 7.09 7.10 9.85
C GLY A 27 6.04 5.97 9.83
N PHE A 28 4.74 6.27 9.71
CA PHE A 28 3.63 5.30 9.68
C PHE A 28 2.76 5.47 8.42
N ASN A 29 3.40 5.83 7.29
CA ASN A 29 2.78 5.80 5.97
C ASN A 29 3.16 4.49 5.28
N TYR A 30 2.16 3.65 5.02
CA TYR A 30 2.32 2.35 4.37
C TYR A 30 2.01 2.38 2.87
N CYS A 31 1.63 3.54 2.34
CA CYS A 31 1.27 3.74 0.95
C CYS A 31 2.50 4.07 0.10
N ALA A 32 2.63 3.44 -1.06
CA ALA A 32 3.74 3.60 -2.00
C ALA A 32 3.37 4.48 -3.20
N ASN A 33 4.37 4.82 -4.02
CA ASN A 33 4.19 5.41 -5.36
C ASN A 33 3.29 6.66 -5.40
N GLY A 34 3.49 7.58 -4.46
CA GLY A 34 2.72 8.83 -4.43
C GLY A 34 1.26 8.69 -3.97
N ALA A 35 0.86 7.52 -3.48
CA ALA A 35 -0.48 7.29 -2.96
C ALA A 35 -0.76 8.11 -1.69
N THR A 36 -2.03 8.54 -1.54
CA THR A 36 -2.50 9.29 -0.38
C THR A 36 -2.94 8.32 0.72
N CYS A 37 -2.35 8.46 1.92
CA CYS A 37 -2.74 7.65 3.08
C CYS A 37 -3.95 8.27 3.78
N VAL A 38 -4.98 7.45 3.99
CA VAL A 38 -6.21 7.83 4.69
C VAL A 38 -6.37 6.99 5.95
N ALA A 39 -6.33 7.62 7.12
CA ALA A 39 -6.57 6.96 8.39
C ALA A 39 -8.04 6.53 8.50
N LYS A 40 -8.28 5.33 9.02
CA LYS A 40 -9.61 4.74 9.25
C LYS A 40 -9.76 4.38 10.72
N THR A 41 -11.01 4.21 11.17
CA THR A 41 -11.34 3.83 12.56
C THR A 41 -10.66 2.54 13.02
N ALA A 42 -10.35 1.64 12.09
CA ALA A 42 -9.68 0.36 12.35
C ALA A 42 -8.53 0.09 11.37
N GLY A 43 -7.71 1.11 11.04
CA GLY A 43 -6.58 0.92 10.14
C GLY A 43 -6.22 2.13 9.29
N TYR A 44 -5.79 1.84 8.07
CA TYR A 44 -5.56 2.81 7.00
C TYR A 44 -6.09 2.25 5.68
N SER A 45 -6.29 3.15 4.71
CA SER A 45 -6.43 2.82 3.31
C SER A 45 -5.51 3.72 2.48
N CYS A 46 -5.01 3.20 1.37
CA CYS A 46 -4.25 3.98 0.41
C CYS A 46 -5.12 4.34 -0.79
N GLU A 47 -5.22 5.62 -1.11
CA GLU A 47 -5.78 6.11 -2.36
C GLU A 47 -4.65 6.14 -3.39
N CYS A 48 -4.65 5.17 -4.30
CA CYS A 48 -3.55 4.99 -5.25
C CYS A 48 -3.50 6.11 -6.28
N ALA A 49 -2.27 6.52 -6.61
CA ALA A 49 -2.03 7.31 -7.81
C ALA A 49 -2.44 6.51 -9.06
N PRO A 50 -2.74 7.18 -10.19
CA PRO A 50 -2.93 6.51 -11.47
C PRO A 50 -1.80 5.53 -11.79
N GLY A 51 -2.14 4.39 -12.41
CA GLY A 51 -1.16 3.34 -12.73
C GLY A 51 -0.74 2.45 -11.56
N PHE A 52 -1.28 2.61 -10.34
CA PHE A 52 -0.97 1.76 -9.18
C PHE A 52 -2.20 1.12 -8.54
N THR A 53 -2.01 -0.05 -7.94
CA THR A 53 -3.05 -0.85 -7.29
C THR A 53 -2.51 -1.65 -6.08
N GLY A 54 -3.40 -2.40 -5.44
CA GLY A 54 -3.14 -3.17 -4.23
C GLY A 54 -3.35 -2.37 -2.94
N LYS A 55 -3.34 -3.06 -1.79
CA LYS A 55 -3.62 -2.45 -0.47
C LYS A 55 -2.72 -1.25 -0.14
N ASN A 56 -1.48 -1.29 -0.63
CA ASN A 56 -0.45 -0.29 -0.38
C ASN A 56 -0.07 0.51 -1.64
N CYS A 57 -0.79 0.34 -2.76
CA CYS A 57 -0.46 0.98 -4.04
C CYS A 57 0.98 0.69 -4.52
N SER A 58 1.51 -0.47 -4.14
CA SER A 58 2.87 -0.92 -4.48
C SER A 58 2.92 -1.68 -5.80
N GLU A 59 1.77 -2.13 -6.30
CA GLU A 59 1.67 -2.88 -7.56
C GLU A 59 1.39 -1.90 -8.69
N ASN A 60 2.18 -1.93 -9.75
CA ASN A 60 1.86 -1.20 -10.96
C ASN A 60 0.77 -1.95 -11.75
N ILE A 61 -0.16 -1.20 -12.32
CA ILE A 61 -1.24 -1.73 -13.16
C ILE A 61 -0.65 -2.01 -14.53
N ASP A 62 -0.61 -3.29 -14.89
CA ASP A 62 -0.21 -3.73 -16.23
C ASP A 62 -1.29 -3.31 -17.25
N ASP A 63 -1.06 -2.17 -17.90
CA ASP A 63 -1.94 -1.62 -18.92
C ASP A 63 -1.96 -2.49 -20.20
N CYS A 64 -0.95 -3.36 -20.35
CA CYS A 64 -0.84 -4.28 -21.47
C CYS A 64 -1.74 -5.51 -21.36
N LYS A 65 -2.22 -5.86 -20.16
CA LYS A 65 -3.13 -7.02 -19.96
C LYS A 65 -4.41 -6.94 -20.80
N SER A 66 -4.86 -5.73 -21.12
CA SER A 66 -6.07 -5.48 -21.91
C SER A 66 -5.78 -5.07 -23.35
N HIS A 67 -4.50 -5.07 -23.77
CA HIS A 67 -4.11 -4.37 -24.98
C HIS A 67 -4.46 -5.17 -26.26
N ALA A 68 -5.15 -4.51 -27.19
CA ALA A 68 -5.42 -4.98 -28.55
C ALA A 68 -4.42 -4.38 -29.57
N CYS A 69 -3.14 -4.69 -29.42
CA CYS A 69 -2.08 -4.09 -30.24
C CYS A 69 -2.12 -4.76 -31.62
N LEU A 70 -2.41 -4.01 -32.69
CA LEU A 70 -2.60 -4.57 -34.03
C LEU A 70 -1.32 -4.55 -34.87
N ASN A 71 -1.32 -5.33 -35.95
CA ASN A 71 -0.26 -5.37 -36.97
C ASN A 71 1.13 -5.77 -36.44
N GLY A 72 1.18 -6.64 -35.42
CA GLY A 72 2.44 -7.16 -34.87
C GLY A 72 3.14 -6.20 -33.90
N ALA A 73 2.46 -5.15 -33.43
CA ALA A 73 2.98 -4.30 -32.38
C ALA A 73 3.00 -5.01 -31.01
N SER A 74 4.01 -4.69 -30.21
CA SER A 74 4.12 -5.13 -28.81
C SER A 74 3.70 -4.00 -27.88
N CYS A 75 2.86 -4.31 -26.90
CA CYS A 75 2.56 -3.36 -25.83
C CYS A 75 3.76 -3.19 -24.90
N VAL A 76 4.01 -1.96 -24.45
CA VAL A 76 4.98 -1.64 -23.39
C VAL A 76 4.22 -0.97 -22.27
N ASP A 77 4.31 -1.54 -21.09
CA ASP A 77 3.67 -1.05 -19.88
C ASP A 77 4.27 0.30 -19.46
N GLY A 78 3.40 1.26 -19.16
CA GLY A 78 3.78 2.61 -18.79
C GLY A 78 3.81 2.76 -17.28
N LEU A 79 4.95 3.13 -16.71
CA LEU A 79 4.97 3.67 -15.35
C LEU A 79 4.38 5.07 -15.41
N ASP A 80 3.08 5.22 -15.09
CA ASP A 80 2.33 6.48 -15.15
C ASP A 80 2.80 7.44 -14.03
N PHE A 81 4.03 7.95 -14.16
CA PHE A 81 4.57 9.03 -13.34
C PHE A 81 4.38 10.34 -14.11
N TYR A 82 3.30 11.07 -13.82
CA TYR A 82 3.16 12.47 -14.20
C TYR A 82 3.89 13.40 -13.22
#